data_AF-A0A8C5LQ38-F1
#
_entry.id   AF-A0A8C5LQ38-F1
#
_cell.length_a   1.000
_cell.length_b   1.000
_cell.length_c   1.000
_cell.angle_alpha   90.00
_cell.angle_beta   90.00
_cell.angle_gamma   90.00
#
_symmetry.space_group_name_H-M   'P 1'
#
loop_
_entity.id
_entity.type
_entity.pdbx_description
1 polymer ?
#
loop_
_entity_poly.entity_id
_entity_poly.type
_entity_poly.pdbx_seq_one_letter_code
_entity_poly.pdbx_strand_id
1 'polypeptide(L)'
;MSSYRQQATGRGRDFNISSIIQTCSGNVQRITHNTAQIQSLLNQLGTSKDSTKLQQNLQQIQHSTNVLAKETNTYLKDLASVPTPLSPVEQRQQKLQKERLMNEFSAALNHFQAVQRQVSQKEKETVARARAGSRLSNEERQKEEQLVSFDNNDDWNQMQSQEEDFEITEQDLELIKERESAIQKLEADILDVNQIFKDLAVMIHDQGEMIEAPMAFDSCDVPEALTRQCCGQQPDNNFTVCKCCLRHSKLLTVLDISAFLSFGRFLLRLLPLMIWMRNVSEIILSAFLRKY
;
A
#
# COMPACT_ATOMS: atom_id res chain seq x y z
N MET A 1 -38.44 48.63 15.19
CA MET A 1 -37.84 48.29 13.88
C MET A 1 -36.44 47.71 14.07
N SER A 2 -36.31 46.51 14.64
CA SER A 2 -34.99 45.90 14.88
C SER A 2 -35.05 44.37 14.73
N SER A 3 -35.32 43.89 13.50
CA SER A 3 -35.35 42.44 13.21
C SER A 3 -34.95 42.09 11.77
N TYR A 4 -34.12 42.91 11.10
CA TYR A 4 -33.72 42.69 9.70
C TYR A 4 -32.20 42.62 9.45
N ARG A 5 -31.36 42.47 10.47
CA ARG A 5 -29.88 42.48 10.28
C ARG A 5 -29.18 41.13 10.40
N GLN A 6 -29.84 40.03 10.74
CA GLN A 6 -29.18 38.72 10.95
C GLN A 6 -29.30 37.71 9.79
N GLN A 7 -30.07 37.99 8.74
CA GLN A 7 -30.26 37.02 7.63
C GLN A 7 -29.20 37.06 6.52
N ALA A 8 -28.41 38.13 6.39
CA ALA A 8 -27.43 38.25 5.32
C ALA A 8 -26.15 37.40 5.54
N THR A 9 -25.81 37.09 6.79
CA THR A 9 -24.58 36.33 7.13
C THR A 9 -24.77 34.81 7.12
N GLY A 10 -26.01 34.30 7.20
CA GLY A 10 -26.32 32.86 7.05
C GLY A 10 -26.20 32.40 5.61
N ARG A 11 -26.89 33.09 4.69
CA ARG A 11 -26.99 32.71 3.28
C ARG A 11 -25.65 32.64 2.53
N GLY A 12 -24.69 33.50 2.90
CA GLY A 12 -23.33 33.45 2.34
C GLY A 12 -22.48 32.30 2.89
N ARG A 13 -22.72 31.88 4.14
CA ARG A 13 -22.04 30.72 4.76
C ARG A 13 -22.56 29.40 4.19
N ASP A 14 -23.86 29.27 4.00
CA ASP A 14 -24.48 28.07 3.41
C ASP A 14 -23.99 27.83 1.98
N PHE A 15 -23.85 28.92 1.21
CA PHE A 15 -23.27 28.87 -0.13
C PHE A 15 -21.80 28.40 -0.11
N ASN A 16 -21.03 28.83 0.89
CA ASN A 16 -19.63 28.41 1.06
C ASN A 16 -19.53 26.92 1.47
N ILE A 17 -20.35 26.46 2.42
CA ILE A 17 -20.40 25.06 2.86
C ILE A 17 -20.79 24.14 1.71
N SER A 18 -21.85 24.49 0.97
CA SER A 18 -22.30 23.71 -0.19
C SER A 18 -21.22 23.63 -1.27
N SER A 19 -20.49 24.74 -1.51
CA SER A 19 -19.38 24.78 -2.46
C SER A 19 -18.22 23.87 -2.03
N ILE A 20 -17.85 23.86 -0.75
CA ILE A 20 -16.79 22.99 -0.23
C ILE A 20 -17.21 21.52 -0.33
N ILE A 21 -18.44 21.16 0.04
CA ILE A 21 -18.96 19.79 -0.08
C ILE A 21 -18.91 19.31 -1.54
N GLN A 22 -19.34 20.16 -2.48
CA GLN A 22 -19.33 19.82 -3.90
C GLN A 22 -17.91 19.66 -4.44
N THR A 23 -16.98 20.52 -4.00
CA THR A 23 -15.56 20.45 -4.37
C THR A 23 -14.93 19.15 -3.85
N CYS A 24 -15.15 18.81 -2.58
CA CYS A 24 -14.69 17.55 -2.00
C CYS A 24 -15.23 16.34 -2.75
N SER A 25 -16.54 16.30 -3.03
CA SER A 25 -17.15 15.19 -3.75
C SER A 25 -16.54 15.02 -5.16
N GLY A 26 -16.32 16.13 -5.88
CA GLY A 26 -15.61 16.12 -7.15
C GLY A 26 -14.17 15.61 -7.04
N ASN A 27 -13.45 16.00 -6.00
CA ASN A 27 -12.08 15.51 -5.76
C ASN A 27 -12.06 14.01 -5.44
N VAL A 28 -12.99 13.51 -4.61
CA VAL A 28 -13.12 12.07 -4.30
C VAL A 28 -13.36 11.25 -5.58
N GLN A 29 -14.22 11.74 -6.47
CA GLN A 29 -14.45 11.10 -7.77
C GLN A 29 -13.20 11.10 -8.65
N ARG A 30 -12.46 12.21 -8.69
CA ARG A 30 -11.18 12.29 -9.43
C ARG A 30 -10.13 11.34 -8.86
N ILE A 31 -10.00 11.24 -7.53
CA ILE A 31 -9.09 10.29 -6.88
C ILE A 31 -9.44 8.86 -7.29
N THR A 32 -10.74 8.52 -7.27
CA THR A 32 -11.22 7.19 -7.69
C THR A 32 -10.88 6.92 -9.17
N HIS A 33 -11.12 7.88 -10.06
CA HIS A 33 -10.81 7.76 -11.47
C HIS A 33 -9.30 7.60 -11.73
N ASN A 34 -8.49 8.48 -11.13
CA ASN A 34 -7.04 8.43 -11.26
C ASN A 34 -6.49 7.11 -10.72
N THR A 35 -7.04 6.59 -9.62
CA THR A 35 -6.63 5.29 -9.05
C THR A 35 -6.84 4.16 -10.06
N ALA A 36 -7.99 4.11 -10.73
CA ALA A 36 -8.25 3.14 -11.78
C ALA A 36 -7.30 3.30 -12.97
N GLN A 37 -6.98 4.53 -13.36
CA GLN A 37 -5.99 4.81 -14.41
C GLN A 37 -4.59 4.34 -14.02
N ILE A 38 -4.13 4.63 -12.79
CA ILE A 38 -2.86 4.16 -12.24
C ILE A 38 -2.80 2.63 -12.29
N GLN A 39 -3.88 1.94 -11.90
CA GLN A 39 -3.93 0.49 -11.95
C GLN A 39 -3.83 -0.07 -13.39
N SER A 40 -4.46 0.59 -14.36
CA SER A 40 -4.34 0.22 -15.78
C SER A 40 -2.93 0.41 -16.32
N LEU A 41 -2.26 1.52 -15.96
CA LEU A 41 -0.87 1.78 -16.32
C LEU A 41 0.07 0.79 -15.62
N LEU A 42 -0.19 0.46 -14.36
CA LEU A 42 0.56 -0.53 -13.58
C LEU A 42 0.56 -1.89 -14.27
N ASN A 43 -0.57 -2.32 -14.83
CA ASN A 43 -0.67 -3.60 -15.54
C ASN A 43 0.17 -3.65 -16.82
N GLN A 44 0.53 -2.49 -17.37
CA GLN A 44 1.37 -2.39 -18.57
C GLN A 44 2.88 -2.30 -18.24
N LEU A 45 3.24 -1.92 -17.01
CA LEU A 45 4.64 -1.93 -16.57
C LEU A 45 5.25 -3.34 -16.64
N GLY A 46 6.51 -3.44 -17.08
CA GLY A 46 7.21 -4.71 -17.23
C GLY A 46 6.71 -5.62 -18.36
N THR A 47 5.83 -5.12 -19.23
CA THR A 47 5.42 -5.78 -20.48
C THR A 47 6.16 -5.18 -21.67
N SER A 48 5.96 -5.72 -22.88
CA SER A 48 6.49 -5.13 -24.13
C SER A 48 5.97 -3.71 -24.42
N LYS A 49 4.96 -3.24 -23.70
CA LYS A 49 4.40 -1.88 -23.80
C LYS A 49 5.02 -0.88 -22.82
N ASP A 50 5.96 -1.34 -21.99
CA ASP A 50 6.63 -0.47 -21.03
C ASP A 50 7.49 0.58 -21.76
N SER A 51 7.42 1.82 -21.28
CA SER A 51 8.15 2.96 -21.87
C SER A 51 8.36 4.07 -20.85
N THR A 52 9.41 4.86 -21.02
CA THR A 52 9.70 6.02 -20.17
C THR A 52 8.52 6.98 -20.09
N LYS A 53 7.79 7.17 -21.20
CA LYS A 53 6.58 8.03 -21.24
C LYS A 53 5.43 7.47 -20.40
N LEU A 54 5.18 6.17 -20.46
CA LEU A 54 4.16 5.51 -19.64
C LEU A 54 4.48 5.67 -18.16
N GLN A 55 5.76 5.50 -17.83
CA GLN A 55 6.26 5.62 -16.47
C GLN A 55 6.19 7.06 -15.93
N GLN A 56 6.55 8.08 -16.73
CA GLN A 56 6.38 9.48 -16.36
C GLN A 56 4.90 9.84 -16.15
N ASN A 57 4.01 9.33 -17.02
CA ASN A 57 2.57 9.52 -16.86
C ASN A 57 2.05 8.88 -15.57
N LEU A 58 2.51 7.68 -15.23
CA LEU A 58 2.16 7.01 -13.97
C LEU A 58 2.57 7.87 -12.76
N GLN A 59 3.81 8.35 -12.73
CA GLN A 59 4.33 9.20 -11.66
C GLN A 59 3.54 10.52 -11.54
N GLN A 60 3.21 11.15 -12.68
CA GLN A 60 2.43 12.37 -12.70
C GLN A 60 1.01 12.18 -12.14
N ILE A 61 0.32 11.10 -12.56
CA ILE A 61 -1.03 10.81 -12.06
C ILE A 61 -0.98 10.45 -10.57
N GLN A 62 0.02 9.69 -10.12
CA GLN A 62 0.21 9.40 -8.69
C GLN A 62 0.40 10.67 -7.86
N HIS A 63 1.34 11.54 -8.25
CA HIS A 63 1.63 12.76 -7.51
C HIS A 63 0.45 13.72 -7.49
N SER A 64 -0.20 13.95 -8.63
CA SER A 64 -1.40 14.81 -8.70
C SER A 64 -2.56 14.25 -7.87
N THR A 65 -2.70 12.93 -7.78
CA THR A 65 -3.70 12.29 -6.92
C THR A 65 -3.38 12.47 -5.44
N ASN A 66 -2.10 12.44 -5.05
CA ASN A 66 -1.66 12.75 -3.68
C ASN A 66 -1.97 14.20 -3.30
N VAL A 67 -1.69 15.15 -4.20
CA VAL A 67 -2.04 16.57 -4.00
C VAL A 67 -3.56 16.73 -3.83
N LEU A 68 -4.37 16.12 -4.69
CA LEU A 68 -5.83 16.13 -4.55
C LEU A 68 -6.30 15.54 -3.21
N ALA A 69 -5.68 14.46 -2.74
CA ALA A 69 -6.01 13.88 -1.43
C ALA A 69 -5.69 14.84 -0.28
N LYS A 70 -4.54 15.54 -0.32
CA LYS A 70 -4.18 16.57 0.67
C LYS A 70 -5.15 17.75 0.65
N GLU A 71 -5.49 18.27 -0.53
CA GLU A 71 -6.48 19.35 -0.68
C GLU A 71 -7.85 18.94 -0.14
N THR A 72 -8.31 17.73 -0.46
CA THR A 72 -9.58 17.20 0.04
C THR A 72 -9.58 17.08 1.56
N ASN A 73 -8.46 16.63 2.15
CA ASN A 73 -8.32 16.59 3.60
C ASN A 73 -8.41 17.99 4.23
N THR A 74 -7.77 19.01 3.63
CA THR A 74 -7.89 20.40 4.07
C THR A 74 -9.34 20.89 4.03
N TYR A 75 -10.03 20.67 2.92
CA TYR A 75 -11.44 21.05 2.79
C TYR A 75 -12.36 20.32 3.80
N LEU A 76 -12.07 19.05 4.13
CA LEU A 76 -12.80 18.32 5.17
C LEU A 76 -12.55 18.89 6.57
N LYS A 77 -11.33 19.33 6.87
CA LYS A 77 -11.00 20.03 8.12
C LYS A 77 -11.70 21.39 8.19
N ASP A 78 -11.73 22.12 7.08
CA ASP A 78 -12.45 23.40 6.99
C ASP A 78 -13.95 23.16 7.25
N LEU A 79 -14.55 22.15 6.62
CA LEU A 79 -15.93 21.73 6.89
C LEU A 79 -16.16 21.31 8.35
N ALA A 80 -15.17 20.69 9.00
CA ALA A 80 -15.26 20.31 10.40
C ALA A 80 -15.20 21.52 11.35
N SER A 81 -14.54 22.61 10.94
CA SER A 81 -14.42 23.86 11.71
C SER A 81 -15.65 24.77 11.63
N VAL A 82 -16.56 24.49 10.68
CA VAL A 82 -17.78 25.29 10.50
C VAL A 82 -18.68 25.16 11.73
N PRO A 83 -19.11 26.29 12.35
CA PRO A 83 -20.02 26.26 13.48
C PRO A 83 -21.32 25.52 13.15
N THR A 84 -21.81 24.75 14.11
CA THR A 84 -23.06 24.00 13.98
C THR A 84 -24.25 24.95 13.71
N PRO A 85 -25.12 24.65 12.73
CA PRO A 85 -26.32 25.43 12.47
C PRO A 85 -27.23 25.51 13.70
N LEU A 86 -27.93 26.64 13.85
CA LEU A 86 -28.88 26.85 14.95
C LEU A 86 -30.18 26.05 14.75
N SER A 87 -30.51 25.69 13.50
CA SER A 87 -31.67 24.86 13.17
C SER A 87 -31.32 23.38 13.35
N PRO A 88 -32.09 22.62 14.17
CA PRO A 88 -31.86 21.19 14.35
C PRO A 88 -31.96 20.38 13.05
N VAL A 89 -32.78 20.84 12.09
CA VAL A 89 -32.96 20.17 10.79
C VAL A 89 -31.71 20.37 9.92
N GLU A 90 -31.20 21.59 9.85
CA GLU A 90 -29.99 21.92 9.06
C GLU A 90 -28.75 21.25 9.68
N GLN A 91 -28.67 21.22 11.01
CA GLN A 91 -27.61 20.50 11.74
C GLN A 91 -27.59 19.02 11.37
N ARG A 92 -28.75 18.34 11.39
CA ARG A 92 -28.84 16.92 11.03
C ARG A 92 -28.45 16.70 9.56
N GLN A 93 -28.92 17.55 8.65
CA GLN A 93 -28.62 17.43 7.23
C GLN A 93 -27.12 17.62 6.96
N GLN A 94 -26.49 18.64 7.55
CA GLN A 94 -25.06 18.89 7.40
C GLN A 94 -24.22 17.76 7.99
N LYS A 95 -24.60 17.23 9.16
CA LYS A 95 -23.93 16.07 9.77
C LYS A 95 -23.94 14.86 8.84
N LEU A 96 -25.11 14.49 8.31
CA LEU A 96 -25.25 13.36 7.39
C LEU A 96 -24.44 13.54 6.09
N GLN A 97 -24.38 14.77 5.55
CA GLN A 97 -23.59 15.05 4.35
C GLN A 97 -22.08 14.94 4.64
N LYS A 98 -21.61 15.48 5.77
CA LYS A 98 -20.23 15.38 6.20
C LYS A 98 -19.81 13.92 6.42
N GLU A 99 -20.62 13.14 7.13
CA GLU A 99 -20.37 11.72 7.38
C GLU A 99 -20.26 10.91 6.09
N ARG A 100 -21.21 11.09 5.17
CA ARG A 100 -21.17 10.41 3.86
C ARG A 100 -19.89 10.77 3.10
N LEU A 101 -19.55 12.05 3.04
CA LEU A 101 -18.39 12.53 2.32
C LEU A 101 -17.07 12.01 2.91
N MET A 102 -16.94 11.98 4.25
CA MET A 102 -15.78 11.39 4.93
C MET A 102 -15.66 9.88 4.64
N ASN A 103 -16.78 9.16 4.63
CA ASN A 103 -16.79 7.72 4.32
C ASN A 103 -16.39 7.46 2.86
N GLU A 104 -16.93 8.23 1.91
CA GLU A 104 -16.58 8.14 0.49
C GLU A 104 -15.10 8.46 0.26
N PHE A 105 -14.58 9.52 0.90
CA PHE A 105 -13.17 9.88 0.81
C PHE A 105 -12.26 8.81 1.43
N SER A 106 -12.61 8.29 2.60
CA SER A 106 -11.87 7.20 3.24
C SER A 106 -11.81 5.95 2.35
N ALA A 107 -12.94 5.57 1.74
CA ALA A 107 -12.98 4.43 0.82
C ALA A 107 -12.10 4.64 -0.42
N ALA A 108 -12.20 5.82 -1.06
CA ALA A 108 -11.38 6.18 -2.21
C ALA A 108 -9.89 6.20 -1.86
N LEU A 109 -9.53 6.75 -0.70
CA LEU A 109 -8.15 6.86 -0.24
C LEU A 109 -7.55 5.49 0.11
N ASN A 110 -8.34 4.58 0.69
CA ASN A 110 -7.91 3.20 0.96
C ASN A 110 -7.57 2.47 -0.34
N HIS A 111 -8.42 2.60 -1.35
CA HIS A 111 -8.17 2.00 -2.65
C HIS A 111 -6.93 2.61 -3.32
N PHE A 112 -6.80 3.94 -3.29
CA PHE A 112 -5.62 4.63 -3.80
C PHE A 112 -4.33 4.15 -3.13
N GLN A 113 -4.31 4.05 -1.80
CA GLN A 113 -3.14 3.60 -1.06
C GLN A 113 -2.76 2.16 -1.40
N ALA A 114 -3.73 1.26 -1.53
CA ALA A 114 -3.48 -0.13 -1.94
C ALA A 114 -2.79 -0.19 -3.30
N VAL A 115 -3.28 0.58 -4.29
CA VAL A 115 -2.68 0.66 -5.63
C VAL A 115 -1.29 1.32 -5.58
N GLN A 116 -1.07 2.37 -4.79
CA GLN A 116 0.26 2.98 -4.59
C GLN A 116 1.29 1.96 -4.08
N ARG A 117 0.90 1.11 -3.12
CA ARG A 117 1.79 0.05 -2.60
C ARG A 117 2.14 -0.98 -3.67
N GLN A 118 1.17 -1.37 -4.50
CA GLN A 118 1.43 -2.27 -5.63
C GLN A 118 2.39 -1.65 -6.64
N VAL A 119 2.26 -0.34 -6.92
CA VAL A 119 3.20 0.37 -7.79
C VAL A 119 4.60 0.38 -7.21
N SER A 120 4.74 0.75 -5.92
CA SER A 120 6.03 0.78 -5.23
C SER A 120 6.73 -0.58 -5.28
N GLN A 121 5.98 -1.66 -5.02
CA GLN A 121 6.51 -3.03 -5.08
C GLN A 121 6.99 -3.39 -6.49
N LYS A 122 6.18 -3.09 -7.52
CA LYS A 122 6.51 -3.43 -8.91
C LYS A 122 7.70 -2.62 -9.44
N GLU A 123 7.81 -1.34 -9.09
CA GLU A 123 8.97 -0.52 -9.45
C GLU A 123 10.25 -1.02 -8.77
N LYS A 124 10.19 -1.39 -7.48
CA LYS A 124 11.32 -2.00 -6.76
C LYS A 124 11.79 -3.30 -7.42
N GLU A 125 10.86 -4.17 -7.81
CA GLU A 125 11.17 -5.41 -8.51
C GLU A 125 11.83 -5.16 -9.88
N THR A 126 11.38 -4.13 -10.59
CA THR A 126 11.93 -3.75 -11.90
C THR A 126 13.35 -3.23 -11.77
N VAL A 127 13.61 -2.36 -10.78
CA VAL A 127 14.96 -1.87 -10.46
C VAL A 127 15.87 -3.01 -10.02
N ALA A 128 15.39 -3.91 -9.16
CA ALA A 128 16.16 -5.08 -8.73
C ALA A 128 16.52 -6.00 -9.90
N ARG A 129 15.60 -6.22 -10.85
CA ARG A 129 15.86 -7.03 -12.05
C ARG A 129 16.90 -6.37 -12.98
N ALA A 130 16.79 -5.06 -13.21
CA ALA A 130 17.77 -4.32 -14.01
C ALA A 130 19.18 -4.44 -13.40
N ARG A 131 19.30 -4.35 -12.07
CA ARG A 131 20.56 -4.55 -11.35
C ARG A 131 21.04 -6.00 -11.34
N ALA A 132 20.16 -7.00 -11.33
CA ALA A 132 20.54 -8.41 -11.32
C ALA A 132 21.00 -8.92 -12.69
N GLY A 133 20.31 -8.53 -13.77
CA GLY A 133 20.75 -8.82 -15.15
C GLY A 133 22.13 -8.22 -15.44
N SER A 134 22.42 -7.07 -14.82
CA SER A 134 23.72 -6.42 -14.80
C SER A 134 24.84 -7.26 -14.14
N ARG A 135 24.56 -8.00 -13.07
CA ARG A 135 25.58 -8.77 -12.33
C ARG A 135 25.90 -10.11 -12.98
N LEU A 136 24.92 -10.77 -13.58
CA LEU A 136 25.11 -12.04 -14.29
C LEU A 136 26.05 -11.88 -15.50
N SER A 137 25.90 -10.77 -16.26
CA SER A 137 26.82 -10.37 -17.35
C SER A 137 28.27 -10.12 -16.89
N ASN A 138 28.50 -9.86 -15.59
CA ASN A 138 29.85 -9.62 -15.05
C ASN A 138 30.46 -10.88 -14.41
N GLU A 139 29.64 -11.75 -13.81
CA GLU A 139 30.10 -13.03 -13.22
C GLU A 139 30.37 -14.11 -14.28
N GLU A 140 29.64 -14.13 -15.40
CA GLU A 140 29.98 -14.99 -16.55
C GLU A 140 31.31 -14.59 -17.20
N ARG A 141 31.59 -13.27 -17.27
CA ARG A 141 32.88 -12.72 -17.73
C ARG A 141 34.08 -13.18 -16.90
N GLN A 142 33.97 -13.15 -15.57
CA GLN A 142 35.08 -13.57 -14.68
C GLN A 142 35.33 -15.08 -14.73
N LYS A 143 34.31 -15.89 -15.05
CA LYS A 143 34.45 -17.34 -15.17
C LYS A 143 35.03 -17.75 -16.52
N GLU A 144 34.74 -17.01 -17.58
CA GLU A 144 35.33 -17.23 -18.90
C GLU A 144 36.79 -16.75 -18.98
N GLU A 145 37.13 -15.59 -18.40
CA GLU A 145 38.53 -15.13 -18.39
C GLU A 145 39.48 -16.05 -17.60
N GLN A 146 38.96 -16.79 -16.60
CA GLN A 146 39.78 -17.71 -15.79
C GLN A 146 39.92 -19.12 -16.40
N LEU A 147 39.21 -19.44 -17.49
CA LEU A 147 39.28 -20.75 -18.17
C LEU A 147 40.14 -20.75 -19.43
N VAL A 148 40.69 -19.59 -19.85
CA VAL A 148 41.59 -19.49 -21.02
C VAL A 148 43.06 -19.55 -20.61
N SER A 149 43.47 -20.64 -19.96
CA SER A 149 44.88 -21.01 -19.90
C SER A 149 45.02 -22.53 -19.93
N PHE A 150 45.13 -23.11 -21.12
CA PHE A 150 46.08 -24.20 -21.42
C PHE A 150 46.00 -24.51 -22.93
N ASP A 151 47.01 -24.01 -23.65
CA ASP A 151 47.72 -24.66 -24.76
C ASP A 151 46.89 -25.50 -25.76
N ASN A 152 46.68 -24.98 -26.98
CA ASN A 152 47.07 -25.62 -28.25
C ASN A 152 46.44 -24.90 -29.48
N ASN A 153 47.34 -24.45 -30.35
CA ASN A 153 47.32 -24.56 -31.82
C ASN A 153 46.12 -24.00 -32.63
N ASP A 154 46.43 -22.94 -33.39
CA ASP A 154 45.95 -22.57 -34.73
C ASP A 154 44.64 -23.21 -35.24
N ASP A 155 43.64 -22.33 -35.49
CA ASP A 155 42.51 -22.47 -36.45
C ASP A 155 41.10 -22.19 -35.88
N TRP A 156 40.88 -21.04 -35.23
CA TRP A 156 39.54 -20.57 -34.85
C TRP A 156 39.28 -19.08 -35.11
N ASN A 157 40.02 -18.47 -36.05
CA ASN A 157 39.89 -17.04 -36.37
C ASN A 157 38.70 -16.72 -37.31
N GLN A 158 37.60 -17.48 -37.26
CA GLN A 158 36.44 -17.25 -38.13
C GLN A 158 35.09 -17.58 -37.46
N MET A 159 34.89 -17.08 -36.24
CA MET A 159 33.54 -16.86 -35.70
C MET A 159 33.49 -15.55 -34.92
N GLN A 160 34.09 -14.48 -35.47
CA GLN A 160 33.64 -13.13 -35.15
C GLN A 160 32.28 -12.92 -35.83
N SER A 161 31.20 -13.25 -35.15
CA SER A 161 29.90 -12.69 -35.48
C SER A 161 29.02 -12.59 -34.24
N GLN A 162 29.09 -11.40 -33.64
CA GLN A 162 27.92 -10.74 -33.07
C GLN A 162 27.40 -11.32 -31.74
N GLU A 163 28.25 -11.35 -30.72
CA GLU A 163 27.76 -11.22 -29.35
C GLU A 163 27.65 -9.72 -29.06
N GLU A 164 26.41 -9.21 -29.10
CA GLU A 164 26.08 -7.87 -28.63
C GLU A 164 26.53 -7.73 -27.18
N ASP A 165 27.59 -6.96 -26.99
CA ASP A 165 28.10 -6.46 -25.72
C ASP A 165 26.94 -5.83 -24.93
N PHE A 166 26.32 -6.56 -24.02
CA PHE A 166 25.43 -5.98 -23.00
C PHE A 166 26.31 -5.39 -21.88
N GLU A 167 27.16 -4.43 -22.26
CA GLU A 167 27.73 -3.47 -21.33
C GLU A 167 26.59 -2.53 -20.94
N ILE A 168 26.31 -2.41 -19.64
CA ILE A 168 25.30 -1.48 -19.14
C ILE A 168 25.77 -0.10 -19.55
N THR A 169 25.04 0.52 -20.47
CA THR A 169 25.41 1.84 -20.94
C THR A 169 25.30 2.84 -19.79
N GLU A 170 26.09 3.91 -19.80
CA GLU A 170 25.94 5.01 -18.84
C GLU A 170 24.47 5.52 -18.79
N GLN A 171 23.78 5.42 -19.91
CA GLN A 171 22.36 5.72 -20.07
C GLN A 171 21.44 4.79 -19.25
N ASP A 172 21.74 3.50 -19.14
CA ASP A 172 20.97 2.55 -18.33
C ASP A 172 21.14 2.80 -16.82
N LEU A 173 22.34 3.19 -16.39
CA LEU A 173 22.59 3.59 -15.00
C LEU A 173 21.82 4.85 -14.62
N GLU A 174 21.71 5.82 -15.54
CA GLU A 174 20.94 7.04 -15.32
C GLU A 174 19.43 6.74 -15.22
N LEU A 175 18.90 5.85 -16.08
CA LEU A 175 17.51 5.40 -16.01
C LEU A 175 17.18 4.67 -14.69
N ILE A 176 18.11 3.86 -14.19
CA ILE A 176 17.97 3.18 -12.90
C ILE A 176 17.95 4.21 -11.75
N LYS A 177 18.81 5.22 -11.77
CA LYS A 177 18.80 6.30 -10.76
C LYS A 177 17.50 7.10 -10.79
N GLU A 178 16.96 7.41 -11.97
CA GLU A 178 15.68 8.12 -12.11
C GLU A 178 14.54 7.29 -11.48
N ARG A 179 14.52 5.98 -11.74
CA ARG A 179 13.57 5.03 -11.15
C ARG A 179 13.65 5.01 -9.62
N GLU A 180 14.85 4.98 -9.06
CA GLU A 180 15.05 4.98 -7.61
C GLU A 180 14.56 6.28 -6.97
N SER A 181 14.83 7.43 -7.59
CA SER A 181 14.29 8.71 -7.11
C SER A 181 12.77 8.73 -7.12
N ALA A 182 12.14 8.15 -8.14
CA ALA A 182 10.69 8.04 -8.20
C ALA A 182 10.11 7.14 -7.09
N ILE A 183 10.76 6.01 -6.79
CA ILE A 183 10.37 5.12 -5.69
C ILE A 183 10.42 5.87 -4.35
N GLN A 184 11.47 6.66 -4.09
CA GLN A 184 11.57 7.47 -2.86
C GLN A 184 10.44 8.49 -2.74
N LYS A 185 10.08 9.17 -3.85
CA LYS A 185 8.95 10.10 -3.86
C LYS A 185 7.63 9.37 -3.59
N LEU A 186 7.42 8.20 -4.18
CA LEU A 186 6.24 7.39 -3.95
C LEU A 186 6.13 6.93 -2.48
N GLU A 187 7.25 6.57 -1.85
CA GLU A 187 7.28 6.23 -0.42
C GLU A 187 6.90 7.41 0.47
N ALA A 188 7.39 8.61 0.17
CA ALA A 188 6.98 9.84 0.86
C ALA A 188 5.49 10.12 0.67
N ASP A 189 4.97 10.00 -0.56
CA ASP A 189 3.54 10.17 -0.84
C ASP A 189 2.66 9.18 -0.06
N ILE A 190 3.11 7.94 0.14
CA ILE A 190 2.40 6.94 0.97
C ILE A 190 2.37 7.34 2.44
N LEU A 191 3.45 7.92 2.96
CA LEU A 191 3.50 8.43 4.34
C LEU A 191 2.54 9.61 4.54
N ASP A 192 2.43 10.49 3.55
CA ASP A 192 1.49 11.61 3.60
C ASP A 192 0.04 11.12 3.65
N VAL A 193 -0.30 10.08 2.86
CA VAL A 193 -1.63 9.44 2.92
C VAL A 193 -1.91 8.84 4.30
N ASN A 194 -0.91 8.25 4.97
CA ASN A 194 -1.07 7.76 6.34
C ASN A 194 -1.40 8.89 7.32
N GLN A 195 -0.84 10.09 7.13
CA GLN A 195 -1.19 11.24 7.96
C GLN A 195 -2.64 11.66 7.74
N ILE A 196 -3.14 11.63 6.49
CA ILE A 196 -4.54 11.90 6.18
C ILE A 196 -5.46 10.88 6.89
N PHE A 197 -5.10 9.60 6.95
CA PHE A 197 -5.88 8.60 7.69
C PHE A 197 -5.97 8.90 9.18
N LYS A 198 -4.88 9.38 9.81
CA LYS A 198 -4.92 9.81 11.21
C LYS A 198 -5.86 10.99 11.40
N ASP A 199 -5.79 11.98 10.50
CA ASP A 199 -6.68 13.14 10.54
C ASP A 199 -8.15 12.72 10.39
N LEU A 200 -8.45 11.79 9.47
CA LEU A 200 -9.79 11.23 9.28
C LEU A 200 -10.27 10.47 10.51
N ALA A 201 -9.41 9.66 11.14
CA ALA A 201 -9.75 8.94 12.36
C ALA A 201 -10.18 9.91 13.47
N VAL A 202 -9.40 10.97 13.71
CA VAL A 202 -9.76 12.02 14.68
C VAL A 202 -11.11 12.66 14.33
N MET A 203 -11.30 13.08 13.08
CA MET A 203 -12.56 13.70 12.64
C MET A 203 -13.78 12.79 12.76
N ILE A 204 -13.61 11.47 12.57
CA ILE A 204 -14.70 10.48 12.69
C ILE A 204 -14.99 10.18 14.17
N HIS A 205 -13.98 10.07 15.02
CA HIS A 205 -14.13 9.82 16.46
C HIS A 205 -14.77 11.02 17.20
N ASP A 206 -14.39 12.25 16.85
CA ASP A 206 -14.97 13.48 17.43
C ASP A 206 -16.48 13.66 17.09
N GLN A 207 -17.03 12.86 16.18
CA GLN A 207 -18.46 12.84 15.84
C GLN A 207 -19.28 11.76 16.59
N GLY A 208 -18.62 10.99 17.48
CA GLY A 208 -19.15 9.78 18.13
C GLY A 208 -19.77 9.91 19.53
N GLU A 209 -19.66 11.03 20.25
CA GLU A 209 -20.37 11.20 21.53
C GLU A 209 -21.78 11.79 21.33
N MET A 210 -22.74 10.88 21.07
CA MET A 210 -24.14 10.89 21.51
C MET A 210 -25.02 10.11 20.53
N ILE A 211 -24.88 8.78 20.51
CA ILE A 211 -26.02 7.86 20.47
C ILE A 211 -25.65 6.65 21.35
N GLU A 212 -26.43 6.40 22.40
CA GLU A 212 -26.19 5.37 23.41
C GLU A 212 -26.26 3.92 22.86
N ALA A 213 -25.13 3.20 22.99
CA ALA A 213 -24.91 1.81 23.48
C ALA A 213 -25.56 0.57 22.79
N PRO A 214 -25.02 -0.67 23.00
CA PRO A 214 -23.67 -1.12 23.39
C PRO A 214 -23.06 -2.09 22.34
N MET A 215 -21.79 -2.48 22.54
CA MET A 215 -21.11 -3.76 22.16
C MET A 215 -19.70 -3.50 21.57
N ALA A 216 -18.71 -3.63 22.45
CA ALA A 216 -17.31 -4.02 22.22
C ALA A 216 -16.66 -3.60 20.88
N PHE A 217 -15.95 -2.47 20.95
CA PHE A 217 -14.81 -2.23 20.08
C PHE A 217 -13.64 -3.08 20.58
N ASP A 218 -13.43 -4.23 19.96
CA ASP A 218 -12.14 -4.92 19.97
C ASP A 218 -11.61 -4.91 18.53
N SER A 219 -10.52 -4.20 18.35
CA SER A 219 -9.76 -4.04 17.12
C SER A 219 -9.42 -5.39 16.50
N CYS A 220 -9.68 -5.59 15.21
CA CYS A 220 -8.95 -6.52 14.33
C CYS A 220 -9.22 -6.19 12.86
N ASP A 221 -8.32 -5.38 12.31
CA ASP A 221 -7.67 -5.50 11.01
C ASP A 221 -8.19 -6.52 9.95
N VAL A 222 -8.70 -5.92 8.87
CA VAL A 222 -8.55 -6.21 7.42
C VAL A 222 -9.13 -7.50 6.77
N PRO A 223 -9.39 -7.47 5.45
CA PRO A 223 -10.68 -7.80 4.83
C PRO A 223 -10.61 -9.21 4.18
N GLU A 224 -11.65 -9.73 3.55
CA GLU A 224 -11.81 -9.57 2.10
C GLU A 224 -13.10 -10.28 1.64
N ALA A 225 -13.69 -9.71 0.60
CA ALA A 225 -14.89 -10.13 -0.07
C ALA A 225 -14.94 -11.63 -0.34
N LEU A 226 -16.05 -12.29 0.06
CA LEU A 226 -16.75 -13.39 -0.64
C LEU A 226 -17.71 -14.12 0.33
N THR A 227 -18.85 -13.52 0.71
CA THR A 227 -20.01 -14.35 1.17
C THR A 227 -21.38 -13.65 1.06
N ARG A 228 -21.56 -12.69 0.13
CA ARG A 228 -22.92 -12.23 -0.22
C ARG A 228 -23.42 -12.97 -1.45
N GLN A 229 -23.55 -14.29 -1.31
CA GLN A 229 -24.41 -15.08 -2.19
C GLN A 229 -24.94 -16.32 -1.46
N CYS A 230 -25.75 -16.12 -0.41
CA CYS A 230 -26.55 -17.23 0.14
C CYS A 230 -27.83 -16.87 0.92
N CYS A 231 -28.15 -15.60 1.21
CA CYS A 231 -29.39 -15.30 1.97
C CYS A 231 -30.27 -14.28 1.24
N GLY A 232 -31.00 -14.76 0.24
CA GLY A 232 -32.32 -14.21 -0.08
C GLY A 232 -33.38 -14.80 0.87
N GLN A 233 -34.39 -13.98 1.22
CA GLN A 233 -35.69 -14.30 1.86
C GLN A 233 -35.67 -15.14 3.17
N GLN A 234 -36.32 -14.82 4.29
CA GLN A 234 -37.10 -13.71 4.86
C GLN A 234 -37.13 -13.97 6.41
N PRO A 235 -37.78 -13.12 7.24
CA PRO A 235 -37.54 -13.04 8.69
C PRO A 235 -38.31 -14.12 9.46
N ASP A 236 -37.75 -14.56 10.59
CA ASP A 236 -38.54 -14.88 11.78
C ASP A 236 -37.65 -14.87 13.03
N ASN A 237 -38.19 -14.28 14.10
CA ASN A 237 -37.54 -14.06 15.38
C ASN A 237 -37.13 -15.38 16.06
N ASN A 238 -35.84 -15.72 16.02
CA ASN A 238 -35.11 -16.28 17.16
C ASN A 238 -33.64 -16.51 16.82
N PHE A 239 -32.76 -16.04 17.71
CA PHE A 239 -31.31 -16.19 17.65
C PHE A 239 -30.93 -17.69 17.65
N THR A 240 -30.71 -18.28 16.48
CA THR A 240 -30.14 -19.62 16.36
C THR A 240 -28.93 -19.55 15.45
N VAL A 241 -27.74 -19.51 16.05
CA VAL A 241 -26.47 -19.59 15.33
C VAL A 241 -26.46 -20.87 14.51
N CYS A 242 -26.22 -20.75 13.20
CA CYS A 242 -26.17 -21.89 12.27
C CYS A 242 -25.16 -22.94 12.75
N LYS A 243 -25.59 -24.21 12.87
CA LYS A 243 -24.74 -25.35 13.25
C LYS A 243 -23.50 -25.52 12.36
N CYS A 244 -23.49 -24.93 11.17
CA CYS A 244 -22.33 -24.93 10.27
C CYS A 244 -21.17 -24.06 10.79
N CYS A 245 -21.45 -22.91 11.42
CA CYS A 245 -20.43 -21.97 11.91
C CYS A 245 -19.67 -22.49 13.14
N LEU A 246 -20.35 -23.21 14.05
CA LEU A 246 -19.68 -23.81 15.22
C LEU A 246 -18.69 -24.93 14.85
N ARG A 247 -18.89 -25.59 13.69
CA ARG A 247 -18.02 -26.70 13.27
C ARG A 247 -16.70 -26.22 12.66
N HIS A 248 -16.70 -25.06 12.00
CA HIS A 248 -15.47 -24.44 11.48
C HIS A 248 -14.59 -23.86 12.59
N SER A 249 -15.19 -23.21 13.60
CA SER A 249 -14.45 -22.62 14.73
C SER A 249 -13.65 -23.67 15.53
N LYS A 250 -14.18 -24.88 15.71
CA LYS A 250 -13.48 -25.94 16.47
C LYS A 250 -12.41 -26.70 15.66
N LEU A 251 -12.46 -26.69 14.33
CA LEU A 251 -11.46 -27.38 13.50
C LEU A 251 -10.19 -26.54 13.29
N LEU A 252 -10.35 -25.21 13.17
CA LEU A 252 -9.24 -24.27 12.99
C LEU A 252 -8.30 -24.25 14.21
N THR A 253 -8.86 -24.22 15.43
CA THR A 253 -8.04 -24.20 16.65
C THR A 253 -7.21 -25.48 16.84
N VAL A 254 -7.68 -26.63 16.38
CA VAL A 254 -6.95 -27.90 16.46
C VAL A 254 -5.80 -27.94 15.45
N LEU A 255 -6.01 -27.40 14.24
CA LEU A 255 -4.97 -27.31 13.22
C LEU A 255 -3.84 -26.36 13.63
N ASP A 256 -4.18 -25.20 14.23
CA ASP A 256 -3.19 -24.23 14.72
C ASP A 256 -2.33 -24.81 15.85
N ILE A 257 -2.94 -25.53 16.80
CA ILE A 257 -2.19 -26.20 17.89
C ILE A 257 -1.27 -27.29 17.33
N SER A 258 -1.72 -28.04 16.32
CA SER A 258 -0.91 -29.09 15.70
C SER A 258 0.29 -28.53 14.92
N ALA A 259 0.11 -27.40 14.23
CA ALA A 259 1.18 -26.70 13.53
C ALA A 259 2.20 -26.10 14.52
N PHE A 260 1.73 -25.52 15.62
CA PHE A 260 2.59 -24.96 16.67
C PHE A 260 3.41 -26.03 17.39
N LEU A 261 2.80 -27.18 17.71
CA LEU A 261 3.51 -28.32 18.32
C LEU A 261 4.53 -28.95 17.35
N SER A 262 4.23 -28.96 16.05
CA SER A 262 5.13 -29.48 15.02
C SER A 262 6.34 -28.56 14.81
N PHE A 263 6.11 -27.24 14.80
CA PHE A 263 7.17 -26.24 14.71
C PHE A 263 8.08 -26.23 15.96
N GLY A 264 7.51 -26.36 17.16
CA GLY A 264 8.28 -26.51 18.39
C GLY A 264 9.18 -27.76 18.40
N ARG A 265 8.68 -28.90 17.87
CA ARG A 265 9.48 -30.13 17.72
C ARG A 265 10.59 -29.99 16.68
N PHE A 266 10.38 -29.22 15.63
CA PHE A 266 11.41 -28.89 14.63
C PHE A 266 12.53 -28.05 15.23
N LEU A 267 12.19 -27.03 16.03
CA LEU A 267 13.17 -26.21 16.75
C LEU A 267 13.95 -27.01 17.80
N LEU A 268 13.31 -27.92 18.54
CA LEU A 268 14.01 -28.81 19.48
C LEU A 268 15.01 -29.75 18.78
N ARG A 269 14.72 -30.18 17.53
CA ARG A 269 15.65 -30.99 16.73
C ARG A 269 16.87 -30.21 16.22
N LEU A 270 16.76 -28.88 16.10
CA LEU A 270 17.87 -28.01 15.68
C LEU A 270 18.74 -27.52 16.84
N LEU A 271 18.27 -27.66 18.08
CA LEU A 271 19.00 -27.26 19.29
C LEU A 271 20.42 -27.89 19.40
N PRO A 272 20.63 -29.20 19.11
CA PRO A 272 21.96 -29.80 19.16
C PRO A 272 22.92 -29.20 18.12
N LEU A 273 22.38 -28.85 16.94
CA LEU A 273 23.15 -28.29 15.83
C LEU A 273 23.57 -26.84 16.13
N MET A 274 22.68 -26.05 16.74
CA MET A 274 22.97 -24.71 17.24
C MET A 274 24.01 -24.72 18.37
N ILE A 275 23.92 -25.67 19.31
CA ILE A 275 24.91 -25.84 20.38
C ILE A 275 26.26 -26.26 19.80
N TRP A 276 26.28 -27.16 18.82
CA TRP A 276 27.49 -27.57 18.12
C TRP A 276 28.14 -26.41 17.37
N MET A 277 27.37 -25.61 16.63
CA MET A 277 27.87 -24.42 15.94
C MET A 277 28.46 -23.38 16.92
N ARG A 278 27.83 -23.17 18.08
CA ARG A 278 28.36 -22.27 19.11
C ARG A 278 29.69 -22.77 19.67
N ASN A 279 29.80 -24.06 19.97
CA ASN A 279 31.04 -24.65 20.47
C ASN A 279 32.16 -24.64 19.42
N VAL A 280 31.83 -24.89 18.15
CA VAL A 280 32.81 -24.80 17.05
C VAL A 280 33.30 -23.36 16.88
N SER A 281 32.40 -22.37 16.97
CA SER A 281 32.79 -20.95 16.91
C SER A 281 33.71 -20.55 18.06
N GLU A 282 33.42 -20.96 19.29
CA GLU A 282 34.28 -20.75 20.47
C GLU A 282 35.67 -21.40 20.32
N ILE A 283 35.73 -22.63 19.78
CA ILE A 283 37.01 -23.32 19.54
C ILE A 283 37.83 -22.57 18.48
N ILE A 284 37.20 -22.12 17.39
CA ILE A 284 37.88 -21.35 16.33
C ILE A 284 38.38 -20.00 16.88
N LEU A 285 37.55 -19.31 17.67
CA LEU A 285 37.90 -18.01 18.26
C LEU A 285 39.04 -18.15 19.27
N SER A 286 39.02 -19.19 20.10
CA SER A 286 40.07 -19.48 21.08
C SER A 286 41.38 -19.96 20.45
N ALA A 287 41.33 -20.60 19.27
CA ALA A 287 42.51 -20.97 18.49
C ALA A 287 43.12 -19.75 17.78
N PHE A 288 42.29 -18.82 17.30
CA PHE A 288 42.74 -17.57 16.68
C PHE A 288 43.41 -16.65 17.69
N LEU A 289 42.84 -16.49 18.89
CA LEU A 289 43.38 -15.68 19.99
C LEU A 289 44.66 -16.25 20.63
N ARG A 290 45.03 -17.51 20.33
CA ARG A 290 46.27 -18.13 20.84
C ARG A 290 47.45 -18.00 19.88
N LYS A 291 47.20 -17.52 18.66
CA LYS A 291 48.17 -17.35 17.58
C LYS A 291 48.66 -15.90 17.42
N TYR A 292 48.05 -14.98 18.18
CA TYR A 292 48.37 -13.56 18.31
C TYR A 292 48.53 -13.22 19.78
#